data_AF-A0A959WUE0-F1
#
_entry.id   AF-A0A959WUE0-F1
#
_cell.length_a   1.000
_cell.length_b   1.000
_cell.length_c   1.000
_cell.angle_alpha   90.00
_cell.angle_beta   90.00
_cell.angle_gamma   90.00
#
_symmetry.space_group_name_H-M   'P 1'
#
loop_
_entity.id
_entity.type
_entity.pdbx_description
1 polymer ?
#
loop_
_entity_poly.entity_id
_entity_poly.type
_entity_poly.pdbx_seq_one_letter_code
_entity_poly.pdbx_strand_id
1 'polypeptide(L)'
;MTEQAVPATPTRPPARPAGAARKKPGAMPTVLLALATFAVIFEFLAFQLNNGNDPALGKSAPAANDPKAAKVARPVVNRRIVKTRVVHLPPKQSATSSAVPVSSSGSSGSSSAASTVTSSAPAPAPAAAPAPAPAPVTSSS
;
A
#
# COMPACT_ATOMS: atom_id res chain seq x y z
N MET A 1 -33.98 -39.95 -86.59
CA MET A 1 -33.73 -38.64 -85.96
C MET A 1 -32.96 -38.92 -84.69
N THR A 2 -31.64 -38.79 -84.73
CA THR A 2 -30.75 -39.19 -83.65
C THR A 2 -30.21 -37.91 -83.03
N GLU A 3 -30.70 -37.56 -81.84
CA GLU A 3 -30.19 -36.41 -81.07
C GLU A 3 -28.76 -36.73 -80.61
N GLN A 4 -27.82 -35.90 -81.07
CA GLN A 4 -26.42 -35.96 -80.70
C GLN A 4 -26.21 -35.09 -79.45
N ALA A 5 -26.11 -35.73 -78.29
CA ALA A 5 -25.86 -35.06 -77.02
C ALA A 5 -24.41 -34.54 -76.97
N VAL A 6 -24.25 -33.22 -76.87
CA VAL A 6 -22.96 -32.53 -76.72
C VAL A 6 -22.52 -32.59 -75.25
N PRO A 7 -21.32 -33.11 -74.92
CA PRO A 7 -20.86 -33.17 -73.54
C PRO A 7 -20.51 -31.78 -73.01
N ALA A 8 -21.17 -31.38 -71.92
CA ALA A 8 -20.91 -30.14 -71.22
C ALA A 8 -19.54 -30.19 -70.51
N THR A 9 -18.66 -29.25 -70.87
CA THR A 9 -17.33 -29.10 -70.26
C THR A 9 -17.47 -28.55 -68.83
N PRO A 10 -16.91 -29.20 -67.79
CA PRO A 10 -16.99 -28.69 -66.43
C PRO A 10 -16.14 -27.42 -66.28
N THR A 11 -16.81 -26.29 -66.03
CA THR A 11 -16.17 -25.02 -65.71
C THR A 11 -15.49 -25.10 -64.35
N ARG A 12 -14.14 -25.03 -64.33
CA ARG A 12 -13.33 -25.05 -63.11
C ARG A 12 -13.54 -23.75 -62.31
N PRO A 13 -13.91 -23.81 -61.02
CA PRO A 13 -14.11 -22.62 -60.21
C PRO A 13 -12.78 -21.85 -60.03
N PRO A 14 -12.83 -20.50 -59.95
CA PRO A 14 -11.65 -19.67 -59.80
C PRO A 14 -10.93 -19.95 -58.48
N ALA A 15 -9.59 -20.05 -58.55
CA ALA A 15 -8.75 -20.27 -57.39
C ALA A 15 -8.84 -19.07 -56.43
N ARG A 16 -9.27 -19.32 -55.19
CA ARG A 16 -9.38 -18.30 -54.14
C ARG A 16 -7.98 -17.78 -53.77
N PRO A 17 -7.77 -16.46 -53.67
CA PRO A 17 -6.47 -15.93 -53.27
C PRO A 17 -6.13 -16.41 -51.86
N ALA A 18 -4.94 -16.99 -51.69
CA ALA A 18 -4.42 -17.41 -50.41
C ALA A 18 -4.25 -16.17 -49.51
N GLY A 19 -4.99 -16.13 -48.40
CA GLY A 19 -4.96 -15.00 -47.47
C GLY A 19 -3.56 -14.78 -46.90
N ALA A 20 -3.10 -13.53 -46.90
CA ALA A 20 -1.82 -13.15 -46.31
C ALA A 20 -1.76 -13.57 -44.84
N ALA A 21 -0.72 -14.31 -44.46
CA ALA A 21 -0.51 -14.78 -43.10
C ALA A 21 -0.32 -13.58 -42.15
N ARG A 22 -1.28 -13.37 -41.25
CA ARG A 22 -1.20 -12.32 -40.22
C ARG A 22 -0.10 -12.69 -39.22
N LYS A 23 0.95 -11.89 -39.15
CA LYS A 23 2.00 -12.03 -38.13
C LYS A 23 1.40 -11.69 -36.77
N LYS A 24 1.52 -12.61 -35.82
CA LYS A 24 1.08 -12.39 -34.44
C LYS A 24 2.07 -11.44 -33.76
N PRO A 25 1.61 -10.48 -32.95
CA PRO A 25 2.51 -9.66 -32.15
C PRO A 25 3.35 -10.57 -31.24
N GLY A 26 4.66 -10.36 -31.23
CA GLY A 26 5.56 -11.10 -30.35
C GLY A 26 5.34 -10.73 -28.88
N ALA A 27 5.64 -11.65 -27.96
CA ALA A 27 5.52 -11.39 -26.52
C ALA A 27 6.63 -10.48 -25.96
N MET A 28 7.77 -10.38 -26.65
CA MET A 28 8.94 -9.61 -26.24
C MET A 28 8.66 -8.14 -25.85
N PRO A 29 7.93 -7.33 -26.65
CA PRO A 29 7.65 -5.94 -26.28
C PRO A 29 6.88 -5.83 -24.95
N THR A 30 5.95 -6.75 -24.68
CA THR A 30 5.19 -6.76 -23.44
C THR A 30 6.08 -7.08 -22.24
N VAL A 31 6.98 -8.07 -22.38
CA VAL A 31 7.93 -8.43 -21.31
C VAL A 31 8.89 -7.29 -21.02
N LEU A 32 9.43 -6.64 -22.05
CA LEU A 32 10.34 -5.49 -21.88
C LEU A 32 9.64 -4.31 -21.20
N LEU A 33 8.39 -4.02 -21.59
CA LEU A 33 7.62 -2.96 -20.97
C LEU A 33 7.32 -3.27 -19.50
N ALA A 34 6.99 -4.52 -19.18
CA ALA A 34 6.73 -4.94 -17.80
C ALA A 34 7.99 -4.81 -16.92
N LEU A 35 9.15 -5.24 -17.44
CA LEU A 35 10.44 -5.12 -16.75
C LEU A 35 10.84 -3.65 -16.55
N ALA A 36 10.69 -2.82 -17.58
CA ALA A 36 10.97 -1.38 -17.47
C ALA A 36 10.08 -0.72 -16.40
N THR A 37 8.78 -1.02 -16.42
CA THR A 37 7.83 -0.51 -15.42
C THR A 37 8.19 -0.95 -14.00
N PHE A 38 8.55 -2.23 -13.83
CA PHE A 38 8.98 -2.76 -12.54
C PHE A 38 10.23 -2.07 -12.02
N ALA A 39 11.24 -1.85 -12.88
CA ALA A 39 12.48 -1.18 -12.50
C ALA A 39 12.23 0.25 -12.00
N VAL A 40 11.37 1.02 -12.67
CA VAL A 40 10.99 2.38 -12.24
C VAL A 40 10.33 2.39 -10.86
N ILE A 41 9.39 1.46 -10.62
CA ILE A 41 8.72 1.34 -9.32
C ILE A 41 9.72 0.95 -8.22
N PHE A 42 10.62 0.01 -8.52
CA PHE A 42 11.65 -0.45 -7.59
C PHE A 42 12.63 0.66 -7.22
N GLU A 43 13.11 1.43 -8.20
CA GLU A 43 14.02 2.56 -7.98
C GLU A 43 13.33 3.68 -7.17
N PHE A 44 12.06 3.97 -7.47
CA PHE A 44 11.27 4.90 -6.68
C PHE A 44 11.10 4.45 -5.22
N LEU A 45 10.90 3.15 -4.99
CA LEU A 45 10.80 2.60 -3.64
C LEU A 45 12.15 2.65 -2.90
N ALA A 46 13.24 2.31 -3.59
CA ALA A 46 14.59 2.43 -3.04
C ALA A 46 14.92 3.89 -2.67
N PHE A 47 14.53 4.85 -3.51
CA PHE A 47 14.69 6.27 -3.23
C PHE A 47 13.89 6.71 -1.99
N GLN A 48 12.65 6.24 -1.85
CA GLN A 48 11.82 6.52 -0.67
C GLN A 48 12.43 5.94 0.62
N LEU A 49 12.91 4.69 0.58
CA LEU A 49 13.56 4.05 1.72
C LEU A 49 14.86 4.77 2.11
N ASN A 50 15.65 5.22 1.13
CA ASN A 50 16.87 5.98 1.39
C ASN A 50 16.59 7.37 2.00
N ASN A 51 15.45 7.98 1.67
CA ASN A 51 14.99 9.23 2.27
C ASN A 51 14.25 9.05 3.60
N GLY A 52 14.12 7.81 4.10
CA GLY A 52 13.40 7.49 5.33
C GLY A 52 11.87 7.68 5.23
N ASN A 53 11.32 7.79 4.01
CA ASN A 53 9.90 7.88 3.76
C ASN A 53 9.37 6.50 3.39
N ASP A 54 9.33 5.58 4.34
CA ASP A 54 8.83 4.22 4.11
C ASP A 54 7.28 4.25 4.04
N PRO A 55 6.67 3.99 2.87
CA PRO A 55 5.21 4.02 2.72
C PRO A 55 4.49 2.94 3.53
N ALA A 56 5.19 1.88 3.96
CA ALA A 56 4.59 0.85 4.81
C ALA A 56 4.35 1.33 6.25
N LEU A 57 5.05 2.39 6.68
CA LEU A 57 4.91 2.97 8.02
C LEU A 57 3.74 3.98 8.15
N GLY A 58 2.95 4.16 7.09
CA GLY A 58 1.92 5.20 7.02
C GLY A 58 2.55 6.59 6.78
N LYS A 59 1.75 7.67 6.91
CA LYS A 59 2.23 9.05 6.72
C LYS A 59 3.32 9.36 7.75
N SER A 60 4.57 9.03 7.44
CA SER A 60 5.73 9.41 8.23
C SER A 60 5.73 10.94 8.31
N ALA A 61 5.73 11.44 9.55
CA ALA A 61 5.89 12.85 9.84
C ALA A 61 7.07 13.39 9.02
N PRO A 62 6.96 14.60 8.43
CA PRO A 62 7.94 15.13 7.50
C PRO A 62 9.35 14.98 8.08
N ALA A 63 10.19 14.27 7.35
CA ALA A 63 11.55 13.95 7.75
C ALA A 63 12.28 15.24 8.12
N ALA A 64 12.74 15.32 9.37
CA ALA A 64 13.39 16.49 9.96
C ALA A 64 14.79 16.82 9.38
N ASN A 65 15.12 16.28 8.20
CA ASN A 65 16.43 16.37 7.56
C ASN A 65 16.44 17.30 6.33
N ASP A 66 15.52 18.26 6.27
CA ASP A 66 15.67 19.38 5.35
C ASP A 66 16.58 20.43 6.02
N PRO A 67 17.85 20.62 5.59
CA PRO A 67 18.77 21.54 6.25
C PRO A 67 18.30 23.00 6.16
N LYS A 68 17.32 23.30 5.29
CA LYS A 68 16.63 24.60 5.23
C LYS A 68 15.46 24.71 6.19
N ALA A 69 14.83 23.60 6.61
CA ALA A 69 13.79 23.59 7.65
C ALA A 69 14.36 23.69 9.07
N ALA A 70 15.67 23.49 9.26
CA ALA A 70 16.35 23.63 10.55
C ALA A 70 16.25 25.04 11.17
N LYS A 71 15.80 26.05 10.42
CA LYS A 71 15.55 27.42 10.93
C LYS A 71 14.09 27.70 11.30
N VAL A 72 13.17 26.77 11.09
CA VAL A 72 11.79 26.94 11.55
C VAL A 72 11.73 26.48 13.00
N ALA A 73 11.59 27.48 13.88
CA ALA A 73 11.55 27.36 15.33
C ALA A 73 10.78 26.12 15.78
N ARG A 74 11.50 25.15 16.36
CA ARG A 74 10.86 24.06 17.10
C ARG A 74 10.04 24.73 18.20
N PRO A 75 8.71 24.55 18.25
CA PRO A 75 7.92 25.09 19.35
C PRO A 75 8.49 24.49 20.63
N VAL A 76 9.05 25.35 21.48
CA VAL A 76 9.60 24.97 22.77
C VAL A 76 8.41 24.53 23.62
N VAL A 77 8.15 23.22 23.64
CA VAL A 77 7.18 22.63 24.54
C VAL A 77 7.79 22.73 25.94
N ASN A 78 7.44 23.80 26.65
CA ASN A 78 7.76 23.97 28.06
C ASN A 78 7.07 22.85 28.85
N ARG A 79 7.74 21.71 28.98
CA ARG A 79 7.32 20.61 29.86
C ARG A 79 7.44 21.09 31.29
N ARG A 80 6.33 21.57 31.85
CA ARG A 80 6.23 21.93 33.26
C ARG A 80 6.32 20.64 34.08
N ILE A 81 7.52 20.31 34.56
CA ILE A 81 7.72 19.18 35.48
C ILE A 81 7.12 19.60 36.82
N VAL A 82 5.91 19.12 37.11
CA VAL A 82 5.32 19.24 38.45
C VAL A 82 6.04 18.24 39.34
N LYS A 83 7.00 18.72 40.15
CA LYS A 83 7.59 17.94 41.22
C LYS A 83 6.58 17.83 42.35
N THR A 84 5.83 16.74 42.37
CA THR A 84 5.02 16.36 43.54
C THR A 84 5.98 15.92 44.65
N ARG A 85 6.35 16.85 45.53
CA ARG A 85 6.86 16.47 46.85
C ARG A 85 5.67 15.96 47.65
N VAL A 86 5.64 14.65 47.91
CA VAL A 86 4.74 14.06 48.90
C VAL A 86 5.23 14.52 50.26
N VAL A 87 4.59 15.57 50.79
CA VAL A 87 4.73 15.94 52.20
C VAL A 87 3.78 15.03 52.95
N HIS A 88 4.33 14.14 53.77
CA HIS A 88 3.53 13.39 54.74
C HIS A 88 3.06 14.36 55.81
N LEU A 89 1.83 14.86 55.68
CA LEU A 89 1.18 15.56 56.77
C LEU A 89 0.68 14.52 57.78
N PRO A 90 0.91 14.72 59.10
CA PRO A 90 0.25 13.92 60.11
C PRO A 90 -1.27 14.07 59.96
N PRO A 91 -2.05 12.99 60.14
CA PRO A 91 -3.48 12.98 59.85
C PRO A 91 -4.20 13.98 60.76
N LYS A 92 -4.63 15.10 60.18
CA LYS A 92 -5.55 16.03 60.84
C LYS A 92 -6.97 15.70 60.41
N GLN A 93 -7.75 15.25 61.38
CA GLN A 93 -9.18 15.00 61.28
C GLN A 93 -9.93 16.21 60.70
N SER A 94 -10.81 15.91 59.76
CA SER A 94 -12.13 16.51 59.51
C SER A 94 -12.27 18.04 59.58
N ALA A 95 -12.52 18.68 58.42
CA ALA A 95 -13.60 19.66 58.26
C ALA A 95 -13.71 20.17 56.81
N THR A 96 -14.82 19.84 56.18
CA THR A 96 -15.79 20.77 55.59
C THR A 96 -15.32 21.80 54.54
N SER A 97 -15.87 21.60 53.34
CA SER A 97 -16.45 22.59 52.42
C SER A 97 -15.59 23.38 51.40
N SER A 98 -16.15 23.35 50.19
CA SER A 98 -16.32 24.46 49.24
C SER A 98 -15.40 24.47 48.02
N ALA A 99 -15.92 23.95 46.91
CA ALA A 99 -15.32 24.00 45.58
C ALA A 99 -16.17 24.90 44.65
N VAL A 100 -15.60 26.04 44.28
CA VAL A 100 -15.87 26.85 43.07
C VAL A 100 -14.60 27.73 42.87
N PRO A 101 -14.28 28.33 41.69
CA PRO A 101 -15.02 28.37 40.42
C PRO A 101 -14.15 28.35 39.11
N VAL A 102 -14.84 28.60 38.00
CA VAL A 102 -14.43 29.39 36.80
C VAL A 102 -14.07 28.62 35.52
N SER A 103 -15.07 28.59 34.63
CA SER A 103 -14.94 28.52 33.18
C SER A 103 -14.28 29.78 32.61
N SER A 104 -13.40 29.63 31.62
CA SER A 104 -13.05 30.72 30.70
C SER A 104 -12.98 30.23 29.25
N SER A 105 -13.73 30.96 28.44
CA SER A 105 -13.99 30.88 27.02
C SER A 105 -12.82 31.37 26.16
N GLY A 106 -12.76 30.87 24.91
CA GLY A 106 -12.03 31.47 23.79
C GLY A 106 -11.38 30.38 22.94
N SER A 107 -11.34 30.42 21.62
CA SER A 107 -11.82 31.35 20.60
C SER A 107 -11.72 30.59 19.27
N SER A 108 -12.57 30.97 18.33
CA SER A 108 -12.71 30.56 16.93
C SER A 108 -11.43 30.26 16.14
N GLY A 109 -11.51 29.31 15.19
CA GLY A 109 -10.65 29.35 14.00
C GLY A 109 -10.61 28.10 13.10
N SER A 110 -11.30 28.19 11.96
CA SER A 110 -10.98 27.57 10.64
C SER A 110 -11.06 26.06 10.38
N SER A 111 -12.15 25.68 9.70
CA SER A 111 -12.22 25.04 8.38
C SER A 111 -11.14 24.03 7.92
N SER A 112 -11.55 22.78 7.69
CA SER A 112 -11.78 22.22 6.32
C SER A 112 -11.89 20.70 6.27
N ALA A 113 -12.83 20.25 5.43
CA ALA A 113 -12.94 18.97 4.73
C ALA A 113 -13.05 17.67 5.57
N ALA A 114 -14.30 17.24 5.77
CA ALA A 114 -14.63 15.86 6.11
C ALA A 114 -14.17 14.92 4.98
N SER A 115 -13.25 14.00 5.30
CA SER A 115 -12.91 12.87 4.43
C SER A 115 -13.60 11.62 4.96
N THR A 116 -14.37 10.99 4.09
CA THR A 116 -15.15 9.77 4.28
C THR A 116 -14.24 8.63 4.75
N VAL A 117 -14.57 8.03 5.90
CA VAL A 117 -13.86 6.86 6.44
C VAL A 117 -14.42 5.60 5.77
N THR A 118 -13.71 5.07 4.78
CA THR A 118 -13.93 3.70 4.30
C THR A 118 -13.23 2.73 5.25
N SER A 119 -14.03 2.10 6.12
CA SER A 119 -13.61 1.01 7.00
C SER A 119 -13.39 -0.26 6.16
N SER A 120 -12.14 -0.63 5.92
CA SER A 120 -11.78 -1.93 5.36
C SER A 120 -11.61 -2.95 6.49
N ALA A 121 -12.44 -4.00 6.45
CA ALA A 121 -12.43 -5.10 7.40
C ALA A 121 -11.11 -5.92 7.35
N PRO A 122 -10.61 -6.45 8.48
CA PRO A 122 -9.40 -7.27 8.51
C PRO A 122 -9.56 -8.57 7.71
N ALA A 123 -8.58 -8.88 6.85
CA ALA A 123 -8.54 -10.10 6.04
C ALA A 123 -8.25 -11.35 6.91
N PRO A 124 -8.86 -12.52 6.58
CA PRO A 124 -8.67 -13.75 7.34
C PRO A 124 -7.24 -14.30 7.27
N ALA A 125 -6.76 -14.81 8.41
CA ALA A 125 -5.39 -15.29 8.60
C ALA A 125 -5.08 -16.57 7.79
N PRO A 126 -3.86 -16.71 7.23
CA PRO A 126 -3.44 -17.93 6.52
C PRO A 126 -3.39 -19.15 7.43
N ALA A 127 -3.93 -20.28 6.94
CA ALA A 127 -3.88 -21.57 7.63
C ALA A 127 -2.45 -22.12 7.72
N ALA A 128 -2.12 -22.74 8.86
CA ALA A 128 -0.82 -23.30 9.15
C ALA A 128 -0.46 -24.45 8.19
N ALA A 129 0.79 -24.44 7.71
CA ALA A 129 1.32 -25.45 6.79
C ALA A 129 1.53 -26.81 7.48
N PRO A 130 1.33 -27.95 6.78
CA PRO A 130 1.57 -29.28 7.33
C PRO A 130 3.03 -29.52 7.69
N ALA A 131 3.28 -30.15 8.84
CA ALA A 131 4.61 -30.47 9.33
C ALA A 131 5.31 -31.54 8.48
N PRO A 132 6.63 -31.44 8.27
CA PRO A 132 7.41 -32.42 7.51
C PRO A 132 7.51 -33.77 8.22
N ALA A 133 7.40 -34.84 7.44
CA ALA A 133 7.48 -36.22 7.92
C ALA A 133 8.93 -36.61 8.31
N PRO A 134 9.12 -37.49 9.32
CA PRO A 134 10.43 -37.94 9.76
C PRO A 134 11.11 -38.83 8.71
N ALA A 135 12.43 -38.66 8.56
CA ALA A 135 13.25 -39.43 7.64
C ALA A 135 13.52 -40.87 8.16
N PRO A 136 13.66 -41.86 7.26
CA PRO A 136 13.95 -43.23 7.64
C PRO A 136 15.39 -43.39 8.14
N VAL A 137 15.56 -44.07 9.27
CA VAL A 137 16.85 -44.47 9.82
C VAL A 137 17.28 -45.81 9.21
N THR A 138 18.46 -45.86 8.59
CA THR A 138 19.08 -47.12 8.16
C THR A 138 20.15 -47.52 9.17
N SER A 139 19.93 -48.65 9.84
CA SER A 139 20.90 -49.29 10.72
C SER A 139 21.74 -50.30 9.95
N SER A 140 23.04 -50.07 9.85
CA SER A 140 24.00 -51.05 9.34
C SER A 140 24.59 -51.84 10.52
N SER A 141 24.33 -53.14 10.52
CA SER A 141 25.00 -54.16 11.33
C SER A 141 26.37 -54.52 10.77
#